data_AF-A0A436WVF2-F1
#
_entry.id   AF-A0A436WVF2-F1
#
_cell.length_a   1.000
_cell.length_b   1.000
_cell.length_c   1.000
_cell.angle_alpha   90.00
_cell.angle_beta   90.00
_cell.angle_gamma   90.00
#
_symmetry.space_group_name_H-M   'P 1'
#
loop_
_entity.id
_entity.type
_entity.pdbx_description
1 polymer ?
#
loop_
_entity_poly.entity_id
_entity_poly.type
_entity_poly.pdbx_seq_one_letter_code
_entity_poly.pdbx_strand_id
1 'polypeptide(L)'
;MDSSPEQPPVDRMARLRPPRQWLVLLAFSLLFASALEAAALPAALLIGPMLAAILAGTNGATVRVPRPLFGSAQAVVGCLVAASISADIFPVFYKEWPLFLGAVIATVAASSLLGWLISRWRILPGTTAVWGSSPGAATAMVLMAGAFGADQRLVAFMQYLRVIFVSMTAALIARMWVDTSGVEPPAIVWFPPIEWMAFAAMLAVALVGALLGRLCRLPSPFFLGTFIFGTIVHLGFGVEMQLPQWLLAVSYALIGWSIGLNFTRPILRHATRALPQIIASIVALIAFCGGMAFVISRVLGIDPLTAYLATSPGGMDSVAIIAAAAQNVDISFVMALQSARFLVVLLVGPSVARLVARSIKE
;
A
#
# COMPACT_ATOMS: atom_id res chain seq x y z
N MET A 1 31.37 29.29 -34.14
CA MET A 1 31.14 27.84 -34.24
C MET A 1 31.79 27.23 -33.01
N ASP A 2 31.06 27.16 -31.90
CA ASP A 2 31.60 26.56 -30.67
C ASP A 2 30.45 25.94 -29.87
N SER A 3 29.85 24.92 -30.45
CA SER A 3 28.88 24.06 -29.78
C SER A 3 29.64 22.91 -29.12
N SER A 4 30.19 23.17 -27.93
CA SER A 4 30.64 22.10 -27.05
C SER A 4 29.44 21.18 -26.78
N PRO A 5 29.50 19.87 -27.09
CA PRO A 5 28.43 18.96 -26.73
C PRO A 5 28.38 18.86 -25.20
N GLU A 6 27.24 19.26 -24.61
CA GLU A 6 26.91 19.02 -23.21
C GLU A 6 27.20 17.54 -22.90
N GLN A 7 28.27 17.27 -22.15
CA GLN A 7 28.56 15.92 -21.68
C GLN A 7 27.38 15.46 -20.83
N PRO A 8 26.75 14.30 -21.14
CA PRO A 8 25.64 13.81 -20.34
C PRO A 8 26.11 13.68 -18.88
N PRO A 9 25.27 14.08 -17.90
CA PRO A 9 25.68 14.14 -16.52
C PRO A 9 26.18 12.77 -16.08
N VAL A 10 27.47 12.71 -15.75
CA VAL A 10 28.16 11.49 -15.33
C VAL A 10 27.39 10.84 -14.18
N ASP A 11 26.74 9.72 -14.47
CA ASP A 11 26.01 8.95 -13.47
C ASP A 11 26.99 8.37 -12.45
N ARG A 12 27.02 8.98 -11.25
CA ARG A 12 28.01 8.71 -10.21
C ARG A 12 28.00 7.26 -9.73
N MET A 13 26.85 6.58 -9.77
CA MET A 13 26.76 5.18 -9.36
C MET A 13 27.22 4.19 -10.45
N ALA A 14 27.13 4.57 -11.73
CA ALA A 14 27.55 3.69 -12.82
C ALA A 14 29.05 3.35 -12.77
N ARG A 15 29.86 4.17 -12.09
CA ARG A 15 31.30 3.95 -11.85
C ARG A 15 31.59 2.91 -10.77
N LEU A 16 30.63 2.59 -9.91
CA LEU A 16 30.80 1.64 -8.82
C LEU A 16 30.54 0.21 -9.30
N ARG A 17 31.36 -0.74 -8.84
CA ARG A 17 31.12 -2.17 -9.05
C ARG A 17 29.77 -2.58 -8.42
N PRO A 18 29.04 -3.56 -9.00
CA PRO A 18 27.75 -4.03 -8.49
C PRO A 18 27.67 -4.31 -6.97
N PRO A 19 28.64 -4.98 -6.31
CA PRO A 19 28.56 -5.21 -4.86
C PRO A 19 28.62 -3.92 -4.04
N ARG A 20 29.35 -2.90 -4.50
CA ARG A 20 29.39 -1.59 -3.83
C ARG A 20 28.06 -0.85 -4.02
N GLN A 21 27.42 -0.97 -5.18
CA GLN A 21 26.08 -0.40 -5.39
C GLN A 21 25.06 -1.04 -4.43
N TRP A 22 25.09 -2.36 -4.23
CA TRP A 22 24.25 -3.05 -3.25
C TRP A 22 24.53 -2.62 -1.82
N LEU A 23 25.80 -2.47 -1.43
CA LEU A 23 26.18 -2.01 -0.09
C LEU A 23 25.68 -0.59 0.17
N VAL A 24 25.86 0.32 -0.79
CA VAL A 24 25.32 1.68 -0.73
C VAL A 24 23.80 1.65 -0.61
N LEU A 25 23.12 0.83 -1.43
CA LEU A 25 21.68 0.69 -1.39
C LEU A 25 21.20 0.21 -0.02
N LEU A 26 21.83 -0.82 0.55
CA LEU A 26 21.54 -1.34 1.89
C LEU A 26 21.75 -0.27 2.97
N ALA A 27 22.88 0.43 2.94
CA ALA A 27 23.21 1.45 3.94
C ALA A 27 22.20 2.61 3.93
N PHE A 28 21.87 3.15 2.76
CA PHE A 28 20.84 4.19 2.65
C PHE A 28 19.43 3.67 2.98
N SER A 29 19.13 2.41 2.65
CA SER A 29 17.84 1.81 2.99
C SER A 29 17.66 1.71 4.49
N LEU A 30 18.69 1.25 5.22
CA LEU A 30 18.69 1.18 6.69
C LEU A 30 18.57 2.58 7.29
N LEU A 31 19.37 3.55 6.80
CA LEU A 31 19.33 4.93 7.28
C LEU A 31 17.94 5.57 7.12
N PHE A 32 17.33 5.45 5.94
CA PHE A 32 16.00 6.01 5.71
C PHE A 32 14.93 5.25 6.45
N ALA A 33 14.97 3.92 6.48
CA ALA A 33 14.01 3.12 7.25
C ALA A 33 14.06 3.48 8.74
N SER A 34 15.24 3.54 9.35
CA SER A 34 15.40 3.89 10.76
C SER A 34 14.96 5.32 11.06
N ALA A 35 15.25 6.28 10.16
CA ALA A 35 14.80 7.67 10.32
C ALA A 35 13.27 7.78 10.22
N LEU A 36 12.64 7.03 9.32
CA LEU A 36 11.18 6.99 9.16
C LEU A 36 10.51 6.27 10.33
N GLU A 37 11.08 5.18 10.84
CA GLU A 37 10.61 4.48 12.04
C GLU A 37 10.72 5.37 13.28
N ALA A 38 11.82 6.10 13.46
CA ALA A 38 11.98 7.07 14.54
C ALA A 38 10.95 8.22 14.45
N ALA A 39 10.53 8.57 13.23
CA ALA A 39 9.45 9.53 12.99
C ALA A 39 8.04 8.91 13.11
N ALA A 40 7.91 7.64 13.49
CA ALA A 40 6.67 6.87 13.55
C ALA A 40 5.87 6.91 12.23
N LEU A 41 6.56 7.00 11.09
CA LEU A 41 5.91 7.05 9.79
C LEU A 41 5.48 5.65 9.31
N PRO A 42 4.27 5.52 8.75
CA PRO A 42 3.76 4.25 8.28
C PRO A 42 4.58 3.73 7.08
N ALA A 43 4.64 2.40 6.95
CA ALA A 43 5.34 1.73 5.84
C ALA A 43 6.84 2.12 5.69
N ALA A 44 7.50 2.52 6.78
CA ALA A 44 8.93 2.87 6.81
C ALA A 44 9.82 1.79 6.16
N LEU A 45 9.52 0.52 6.45
CA LEU A 45 10.20 -0.66 5.91
C LEU A 45 10.15 -0.81 4.39
N LEU A 46 9.20 -0.15 3.72
CA LEU A 46 9.12 -0.11 2.26
C LEU A 46 9.61 1.23 1.71
N ILE A 47 9.16 2.33 2.31
CA ILE A 47 9.46 3.69 1.84
C ILE A 47 10.95 3.98 1.95
N GLY A 48 11.62 3.58 3.03
CA GLY A 48 13.07 3.76 3.21
C GLY A 48 13.89 3.12 2.09
N PRO A 49 13.76 1.79 1.86
CA PRO A 49 14.38 1.11 0.73
C PRO A 49 14.00 1.69 -0.63
N MET A 50 12.75 2.10 -0.83
CA MET A 50 12.30 2.73 -2.06
C MET A 50 12.99 4.08 -2.31
N LEU A 51 13.11 4.94 -1.30
CA LEU A 51 13.82 6.23 -1.40
C LEU A 51 15.30 6.03 -1.71
N ALA A 52 15.96 5.09 -1.01
CA ALA A 52 17.35 4.72 -1.30
C ALA A 52 17.52 4.25 -2.75
N ALA A 53 16.59 3.44 -3.23
CA ALA A 53 16.56 2.94 -4.60
C ALA A 53 16.25 4.02 -5.64
N ILE A 54 15.39 5.01 -5.34
CA ILE A 54 15.14 6.17 -6.21
C ILE A 54 16.41 7.01 -6.33
N LEU A 55 17.09 7.29 -5.22
CA LEU A 55 18.37 8.01 -5.24
C LEU A 55 19.42 7.24 -6.03
N ALA A 56 19.49 5.92 -5.86
CA ALA A 56 20.42 5.09 -6.62
C ALA A 56 20.08 5.05 -8.12
N GLY A 57 18.82 4.80 -8.47
CA GLY A 57 18.34 4.69 -9.85
C GLY A 57 18.48 5.99 -10.63
N THR A 58 18.17 7.13 -10.01
CA THR A 58 18.32 8.46 -10.65
C THR A 58 19.77 8.92 -10.81
N ASN A 59 20.70 8.29 -10.08
CA ASN A 59 22.15 8.48 -10.21
C ASN A 59 22.84 7.37 -11.05
N GLY A 60 22.05 6.58 -11.79
CA GLY A 60 22.51 5.58 -12.77
C GLY A 60 22.96 4.25 -12.19
N ALA A 61 22.37 3.80 -11.08
CA ALA A 61 22.59 2.44 -10.58
C ALA A 61 22.19 1.38 -11.63
N THR A 62 23.08 0.40 -11.83
CA THR A 62 22.91 -0.69 -12.79
C THR A 62 22.38 -1.97 -12.15
N VAL A 63 22.45 -2.08 -10.82
CA VAL A 63 21.89 -3.22 -10.08
C VAL A 63 20.38 -3.31 -10.20
N ARG A 64 19.84 -4.53 -10.25
CA ARG A 64 18.41 -4.82 -10.31
C ARG A 64 18.10 -6.01 -9.41
N VAL A 65 16.92 -5.99 -8.79
CA VAL A 65 16.43 -7.12 -7.98
C VAL A 65 16.14 -8.30 -8.93
N PRO A 66 16.70 -9.50 -8.68
CA PRO A 66 16.37 -10.70 -9.44
C PRO A 66 14.86 -10.99 -9.44
N ARG A 67 14.32 -11.35 -10.61
CA ARG A 67 12.91 -11.74 -10.78
C ARG A 67 12.40 -12.78 -9.76
N PRO A 68 13.14 -13.86 -9.41
CA PRO A 68 12.66 -14.81 -8.41
C PRO A 68 12.51 -14.18 -7.03
N LEU A 69 13.47 -13.35 -6.58
CA LEU A 69 13.40 -12.67 -5.28
C LEU A 69 12.23 -11.70 -5.22
N PHE A 70 11.98 -10.95 -6.30
CA PHE A 70 10.82 -10.07 -6.39
C PHE A 70 9.51 -10.86 -6.35
N GLY A 71 9.43 -12.00 -7.06
CA GLY A 71 8.26 -12.89 -7.01
C GLY A 71 8.03 -13.49 -5.62
N SER A 72 9.09 -13.90 -4.91
CA SER A 72 9.01 -14.37 -3.53
C SER A 72 8.50 -13.27 -2.58
N ALA A 73 8.98 -12.04 -2.73
CA ALA A 73 8.49 -10.91 -1.94
C ALA A 73 7.01 -10.61 -2.21
N GLN A 74 6.57 -10.69 -3.47
CA GLN A 74 5.15 -10.56 -3.83
C GLN A 74 4.30 -11.67 -3.21
N ALA A 75 4.81 -12.91 -3.16
CA ALA A 75 4.14 -14.05 -2.55
C ALA A 75 3.97 -13.86 -1.03
N VAL A 76 5.01 -13.42 -0.33
CA VAL A 76 4.93 -13.11 1.11
C VAL A 76 3.90 -12.00 1.39
N VAL A 77 3.90 -10.93 0.59
CA VAL A 77 2.90 -9.86 0.73
C VAL A 77 1.49 -10.36 0.39
N GLY A 78 1.33 -11.28 -0.57
CA GLY A 78 0.05 -11.91 -0.85
C GLY A 78 -0.45 -12.74 0.34
N CYS A 79 0.42 -13.49 1.02
CA CYS A 79 0.10 -14.18 2.27
C CYS A 79 -0.25 -13.22 3.41
N LEU A 80 0.47 -12.09 3.54
CA LEU A 80 0.15 -11.06 4.54
C LEU A 80 -1.27 -10.55 4.36
N VAL A 81 -1.61 -10.21 3.11
CA VAL A 81 -2.91 -9.67 2.74
C VAL A 81 -4.03 -10.71 2.87
N ALA A 82 -3.72 -12.00 2.66
CA ALA A 82 -4.65 -13.08 2.93
C ALA A 82 -4.91 -13.25 4.43
N ALA A 83 -3.85 -13.21 5.25
CA ALA A 83 -3.93 -13.31 6.71
C ALA A 83 -4.63 -12.10 7.35
N SER A 84 -4.70 -10.95 6.68
CA SER A 84 -5.41 -9.78 7.20
C SER A 84 -6.93 -9.86 7.07
N ILE A 85 -7.47 -10.89 6.41
CA ILE A 85 -8.92 -11.09 6.27
C ILE A 85 -9.39 -12.04 7.37
N SER A 86 -10.16 -11.52 8.34
CA SER A 86 -10.75 -12.33 9.41
C SER A 86 -12.19 -12.80 9.09
N ALA A 87 -12.55 -14.00 9.57
CA ALA A 87 -13.92 -14.48 9.55
C ALA A 87 -14.86 -13.66 10.45
N ASP A 88 -14.32 -12.96 11.45
CA ASP A 88 -15.10 -12.13 12.39
C ASP A 88 -15.75 -10.91 11.74
N ILE A 89 -15.34 -10.59 10.51
CA ILE A 89 -15.91 -9.50 9.71
C ILE A 89 -17.33 -9.85 9.24
N PHE A 90 -17.62 -11.12 8.95
CA PHE A 90 -18.88 -11.52 8.31
C PHE A 90 -20.12 -11.25 9.17
N PRO A 91 -20.14 -11.56 10.47
CA PRO A 91 -21.30 -11.27 11.33
C PRO A 91 -21.60 -9.77 11.42
N VAL A 92 -20.56 -8.94 11.58
CA VAL A 92 -20.69 -7.47 11.66
C VAL A 92 -21.15 -6.91 10.32
N PHE A 93 -20.56 -7.40 9.21
CA PHE A 93 -20.95 -7.02 7.86
C PHE A 93 -22.40 -7.37 7.57
N TYR A 94 -22.86 -8.56 7.95
CA TYR A 94 -24.24 -9.00 7.69
C TYR A 94 -25.27 -8.11 8.39
N LYS A 95 -24.98 -7.63 9.60
CA LYS A 95 -25.87 -6.76 10.36
C LYS A 95 -26.02 -5.37 9.74
N GLU A 96 -24.92 -4.79 9.26
CA GLU A 96 -24.84 -3.39 8.78
C GLU A 96 -24.54 -3.29 7.26
N TRP A 97 -24.88 -4.34 6.49
CA TRP A 97 -24.43 -4.48 5.10
C TRP A 97 -24.79 -3.31 4.16
N PRO A 98 -25.98 -2.65 4.25
CA PRO A 98 -26.32 -1.57 3.33
C PRO A 98 -25.42 -0.34 3.55
N LEU A 99 -25.11 -0.06 4.81
CA LEU A 99 -24.23 1.03 5.21
C LEU A 99 -22.80 0.76 4.75
N PHE A 100 -22.30 -0.45 5.02
CA PHE A 100 -20.95 -0.83 4.60
C PHE A 100 -20.79 -0.77 3.10
N LEU A 101 -21.76 -1.32 2.35
CA LEU A 101 -21.75 -1.25 0.90
C LEU A 101 -21.84 0.20 0.40
N GLY A 102 -22.71 1.02 1.00
CA GLY A 102 -22.85 2.44 0.67
C GLY A 102 -21.56 3.23 0.91
N ALA A 103 -20.92 3.05 2.06
CA ALA A 103 -19.65 3.70 2.40
C ALA A 103 -18.50 3.24 1.48
N VAL A 104 -18.43 1.94 1.19
CA VAL A 104 -17.44 1.39 0.26
C VAL A 104 -17.65 1.94 -1.14
N ILE A 105 -18.88 1.90 -1.67
CA ILE A 105 -19.19 2.45 -2.99
C ILE A 105 -18.87 3.95 -3.04
N ALA A 106 -19.24 4.71 -2.01
CA ALA A 106 -18.97 6.15 -1.95
C ALA A 106 -17.46 6.45 -1.95
N THR A 107 -16.66 5.75 -1.13
CA THR A 107 -15.19 5.92 -1.11
C THR A 107 -14.55 5.53 -2.44
N VAL A 108 -14.99 4.42 -3.05
CA VAL A 108 -14.48 3.94 -4.34
C VAL A 108 -14.88 4.90 -5.46
N ALA A 109 -16.11 5.41 -5.46
CA ALA A 109 -16.56 6.39 -6.43
C ALA A 109 -15.79 7.71 -6.31
N ALA A 110 -15.62 8.25 -5.09
CA ALA A 110 -14.88 9.48 -4.85
C ALA A 110 -13.41 9.36 -5.27
N SER A 111 -12.74 8.26 -4.89
CA SER A 111 -11.36 8.01 -5.29
C SER A 111 -11.19 7.78 -6.79
N SER A 112 -12.14 7.08 -7.44
CA SER A 112 -12.15 6.88 -8.89
C SER A 112 -12.40 8.19 -9.63
N LEU A 113 -13.29 9.05 -9.13
CA LEU A 113 -13.54 10.38 -9.67
C LEU A 113 -12.29 11.27 -9.59
N LEU A 114 -11.59 11.26 -8.45
CA LEU A 114 -10.33 11.98 -8.30
C LEU A 114 -9.24 11.45 -9.24
N GLY A 115 -9.12 10.12 -9.38
CA GLY A 115 -8.20 9.51 -10.34
C GLY A 115 -8.54 9.87 -11.79
N TRP A 116 -9.83 9.89 -12.13
CA TRP A 116 -10.31 10.35 -13.44
C TRP A 116 -10.00 11.83 -13.67
N LEU A 117 -10.20 12.69 -12.68
CA LEU A 117 -9.95 14.13 -12.78
C LEU A 117 -8.46 14.44 -12.98
N ILE A 118 -7.58 13.76 -12.22
CA ILE A 118 -6.12 13.82 -12.39
C ILE A 118 -5.73 13.43 -13.82
N SER A 119 -6.36 12.38 -14.35
CA SER A 119 -6.11 11.96 -15.73
C SER A 119 -6.68 12.94 -16.76
N ARG A 120 -7.87 13.48 -16.54
CA ARG A 120 -8.55 14.41 -17.46
C ARG A 120 -7.75 15.70 -17.62
N TRP A 121 -7.10 16.15 -16.54
CA TRP A 121 -6.18 17.28 -16.54
C TRP A 121 -4.76 16.94 -17.03
N ARG A 122 -4.54 15.73 -17.56
CA ARG A 122 -3.27 15.25 -18.13
C ARG A 122 -2.09 15.36 -17.14
N ILE A 123 -2.36 15.28 -15.84
CA ILE A 123 -1.32 15.33 -14.81
C ILE A 123 -0.57 14.00 -14.76
N LEU A 124 -1.30 12.88 -14.86
CA LEU A 124 -0.75 11.52 -14.91
C LEU A 124 -1.50 10.69 -15.97
N PRO A 125 -0.90 9.59 -16.47
CA PRO A 125 -1.58 8.64 -17.35
C PRO A 125 -2.84 8.04 -16.67
N GLY A 126 -3.90 7.80 -17.43
CA GLY A 126 -5.21 7.46 -16.87
C GLY A 126 -5.25 6.18 -16.04
N THR A 127 -4.60 5.11 -16.49
CA THR A 127 -4.51 3.87 -15.70
C THR A 127 -3.72 4.08 -14.41
N THR A 128 -2.60 4.82 -14.47
CA THR A 128 -1.78 5.17 -13.31
C THR A 128 -2.54 6.03 -12.30
N ALA A 129 -3.29 7.03 -12.76
CA ALA A 129 -4.04 7.91 -11.88
C ALA A 129 -5.14 7.15 -11.12
N VAL A 130 -5.87 6.26 -11.78
CA VAL A 130 -6.94 5.46 -11.16
C VAL A 130 -6.36 4.46 -10.16
N TRP A 131 -5.31 3.72 -10.55
CA TRP A 131 -4.64 2.79 -9.63
C TRP A 131 -3.99 3.52 -8.45
N GLY A 132 -3.44 4.72 -8.67
CA GLY A 132 -2.83 5.55 -7.64
C GLY A 132 -3.82 6.17 -6.66
N SER A 133 -5.02 6.52 -7.12
CA SER A 133 -6.08 7.08 -6.27
C SER A 133 -6.92 6.02 -5.56
N SER A 134 -6.98 4.78 -6.08
CA SER A 134 -7.82 3.71 -5.54
C SER A 134 -7.47 3.33 -4.09
N PRO A 135 -8.43 3.30 -3.15
CA PRO A 135 -8.21 2.94 -1.75
C PRO A 135 -7.89 1.46 -1.60
N GLY A 136 -7.11 1.09 -0.59
CA GLY A 136 -6.73 -0.32 -0.34
C GLY A 136 -5.29 -0.47 0.14
N ALA A 137 -4.84 -1.72 0.27
CA ALA A 137 -3.47 -2.03 0.66
C ALA A 137 -2.49 -1.48 -0.40
N ALA A 138 -1.67 -0.50 -0.01
CA ALA A 138 -0.83 0.27 -0.92
C ALA A 138 0.06 -0.63 -1.77
N THR A 139 0.74 -1.60 -1.15
CA THR A 139 1.61 -2.54 -1.86
C THR A 139 0.84 -3.40 -2.86
N ALA A 140 -0.34 -3.92 -2.49
CA ALA A 140 -1.20 -4.68 -3.40
C ALA A 140 -1.58 -3.86 -4.65
N MET A 141 -2.00 -2.60 -4.45
CA MET A 141 -2.39 -1.70 -5.55
C MET A 141 -1.22 -1.40 -6.50
N VAL A 142 -0.02 -1.22 -5.98
CA VAL A 142 1.20 -1.02 -6.80
C VAL A 142 1.54 -2.26 -7.61
N LEU A 143 1.45 -3.45 -7.00
CA LEU A 143 1.71 -4.71 -7.68
C LEU A 143 0.68 -4.97 -8.77
N MET A 144 -0.60 -4.67 -8.51
CA MET A 144 -1.67 -4.76 -9.52
C MET A 144 -1.48 -3.76 -10.65
N ALA A 145 -1.18 -2.51 -10.34
CA ALA A 145 -0.96 -1.47 -11.34
C ALA A 145 0.01 -1.92 -12.44
N GLY A 146 1.16 -2.50 -12.06
CA GLY A 146 2.14 -2.98 -13.04
C GLY A 146 1.69 -4.20 -13.81
N ALA A 147 0.97 -5.12 -13.17
CA ALA A 147 0.37 -6.27 -13.85
C ALA A 147 -0.64 -5.84 -14.93
N PHE A 148 -1.29 -4.69 -14.73
CA PHE A 148 -2.22 -4.08 -15.69
C PHE A 148 -1.57 -2.99 -16.57
N GLY A 149 -0.24 -2.92 -16.61
CA GLY A 149 0.51 -2.02 -17.51
C GLY A 149 0.53 -0.54 -17.11
N ALA A 150 0.07 -0.20 -15.90
CA ALA A 150 0.22 1.14 -15.34
C ALA A 150 1.64 1.36 -14.78
N ASP A 151 2.03 2.63 -14.61
CA ASP A 151 3.35 2.95 -14.08
C ASP A 151 3.39 2.72 -12.56
N GLN A 152 3.94 1.56 -12.15
CA GLN A 152 4.07 1.17 -10.74
C GLN A 152 4.79 2.21 -9.88
N ARG A 153 5.72 2.97 -10.45
CA ARG A 153 6.52 3.96 -9.74
C ARG A 153 5.66 5.14 -9.31
N LEU A 154 4.86 5.66 -10.24
CA LEU A 154 3.95 6.76 -10.00
C LEU A 154 2.79 6.32 -9.11
N VAL A 155 2.27 5.09 -9.28
CA VAL A 155 1.27 4.52 -8.35
C VAL A 155 1.83 4.38 -6.95
N ALA A 156 3.06 3.87 -6.77
CA ALA A 156 3.70 3.75 -5.47
C ALA A 156 3.85 5.11 -4.80
N PHE A 157 4.34 6.10 -5.54
CA PHE A 157 4.46 7.46 -5.06
C PHE A 157 3.12 8.01 -4.55
N MET A 158 2.04 7.87 -5.33
CA MET A 158 0.70 8.31 -4.92
C MET A 158 0.18 7.56 -3.69
N GLN A 159 0.29 6.23 -3.69
CA GLN A 159 -0.25 5.36 -2.65
C GLN A 159 0.46 5.58 -1.31
N TYR A 160 1.80 5.67 -1.30
CA TYR A 160 2.54 5.89 -0.06
C TYR A 160 2.43 7.33 0.44
N LEU A 161 2.38 8.33 -0.45
CA LEU A 161 2.08 9.70 -0.05
C LEU A 161 0.69 9.79 0.60
N ARG A 162 -0.31 9.11 0.04
CA ARG A 162 -1.64 9.00 0.66
C ARG A 162 -1.56 8.34 2.03
N VAL A 163 -0.86 7.21 2.17
CA VAL A 163 -0.74 6.50 3.46
C VAL A 163 -0.10 7.40 4.53
N ILE A 164 0.92 8.19 4.18
CA ILE A 164 1.54 9.17 5.09
C ILE A 164 0.51 10.21 5.53
N PHE A 165 -0.12 10.91 4.58
CA PHE A 165 -1.08 11.98 4.88
C PHE A 165 -2.27 11.46 5.70
N VAL A 166 -2.85 10.34 5.29
CA VAL A 166 -4.00 9.72 5.97
C VAL A 166 -3.62 9.30 7.40
N SER A 167 -2.46 8.67 7.59
CA SER A 167 -2.03 8.25 8.93
C SER A 167 -1.71 9.45 9.82
N MET A 168 -1.06 10.49 9.29
CA MET A 168 -0.79 11.72 10.04
C MET A 168 -2.07 12.46 10.40
N THR A 169 -3.04 12.57 9.49
CA THR A 169 -4.34 13.17 9.79
C THR A 169 -5.12 12.35 10.79
N ALA A 170 -5.12 11.01 10.69
CA ALA A 170 -5.77 10.14 11.65
C ALA A 170 -5.15 10.27 13.05
N ALA A 171 -3.82 10.28 13.15
CA ALA A 171 -3.13 10.51 14.41
C ALA A 171 -3.44 11.89 15.01
N LEU A 172 -3.51 12.93 14.17
CA LEU A 172 -3.87 14.29 14.60
C LEU A 172 -5.32 14.35 15.12
N ILE A 173 -6.27 13.73 14.41
CA ILE A 173 -7.68 13.66 14.82
C ILE A 173 -7.84 12.85 16.09
N ALA A 174 -7.16 11.71 16.20
CA ALA A 174 -7.16 10.88 17.40
C ALA A 174 -6.62 11.66 18.60
N ARG A 175 -5.55 12.44 18.46
CA ARG A 175 -5.02 13.30 19.53
C ARG A 175 -6.00 14.35 20.04
N MET A 176 -6.95 14.80 19.21
CA MET A 176 -7.99 15.75 19.65
C MET A 176 -9.10 15.07 20.47
N TRP A 177 -9.25 13.75 20.35
CA TRP A 177 -10.33 12.97 20.96
C TRP A 177 -9.85 11.99 22.05
N VAL A 178 -8.58 11.61 22.01
CA VAL A 178 -7.95 10.60 22.86
C VAL A 178 -6.70 11.21 23.47
N ASP A 179 -6.64 11.21 24.79
CA ASP A 179 -5.43 11.54 25.51
C ASP A 179 -4.43 10.38 25.33
N THR A 180 -3.54 10.53 24.35
CA THR A 180 -2.57 9.50 23.94
C THR A 180 -1.27 9.57 24.75
N SER A 181 -1.24 10.38 25.81
CA SER A 181 -0.07 10.64 26.66
C SER A 181 0.49 9.40 27.39
N GLY A 182 -0.20 8.26 27.34
CA GLY A 182 0.26 6.99 27.95
C GLY A 182 0.22 5.76 27.06
N VAL A 183 -0.06 5.89 25.76
CA VAL A 183 -0.09 4.74 24.84
C VAL A 183 1.27 4.59 24.18
N GLU A 184 2.12 3.74 24.74
CA GLU A 184 3.32 3.30 24.03
C GLU A 184 2.89 2.39 22.87
N PRO A 185 3.33 2.66 21.63
CA PRO A 185 3.11 1.74 20.54
C PRO A 185 3.75 0.38 20.90
N PRO A 186 3.06 -0.75 20.65
CA PRO A 186 3.57 -2.06 21.02
C PRO A 186 4.96 -2.28 20.41
N ALA A 187 5.89 -2.78 21.22
CA ALA A 187 7.25 -3.04 20.79
C ALA A 187 7.25 -4.03 19.61
N ILE A 188 7.95 -3.65 18.53
CA ILE A 188 8.11 -4.46 17.33
C ILE A 188 9.07 -5.63 17.65
N VAL A 189 8.53 -6.84 17.79
CA VAL A 189 9.32 -8.07 18.00
C VAL A 189 9.90 -8.56 16.68
N TRP A 190 11.05 -8.02 16.30
CA TRP A 190 11.70 -8.31 15.00
C TRP A 190 11.97 -9.79 14.74
N PHE A 191 12.31 -10.53 15.80
CA PHE A 191 12.64 -11.96 15.75
C PHE A 191 11.72 -12.74 16.70
N PRO A 192 10.45 -12.96 16.31
CA PRO A 192 9.56 -13.77 17.12
C PRO A 192 9.98 -15.25 17.04
N PRO A 193 9.67 -16.06 18.07
CA PRO A 193 9.86 -17.51 17.99
C PRO A 193 9.05 -18.07 16.82
N ILE A 194 9.70 -18.90 16.00
CA ILE A 194 9.07 -19.46 14.80
C ILE A 194 8.18 -20.63 15.22
N GLU A 195 6.88 -20.48 15.01
CA GLU A 195 5.93 -21.57 15.08
C GLU A 195 6.01 -22.35 13.78
N TRP A 196 6.75 -23.44 13.80
CA TRP A 196 7.08 -24.20 12.59
C TRP A 196 5.86 -24.62 11.78
N MET A 197 4.73 -24.91 12.42
CA MET A 197 3.49 -25.27 11.74
C MET A 197 2.93 -24.11 10.91
N ALA A 198 2.71 -22.95 11.54
CA ALA A 198 2.16 -21.77 10.89
C ALA A 198 3.13 -21.15 9.87
N PHE A 199 4.45 -21.22 10.14
CA PHE A 199 5.47 -20.78 9.20
C PHE A 199 5.58 -21.71 7.98
N ALA A 200 5.55 -23.03 8.19
CA ALA A 200 5.53 -24.00 7.08
C ALA A 200 4.25 -23.88 6.25
N ALA A 201 3.10 -23.66 6.90
CA ALA A 201 1.84 -23.39 6.22
C ALA A 201 1.94 -22.13 5.33
N MET A 202 2.50 -21.04 5.84
CA MET A 202 2.74 -19.82 5.07
C MET A 202 3.66 -20.08 3.86
N LEU A 203 4.76 -20.82 4.02
CA LEU A 203 5.65 -21.17 2.90
C LEU A 203 4.94 -22.05 1.87
N ALA A 204 4.14 -23.02 2.31
CA ALA A 204 3.36 -23.88 1.43
C ALA A 204 2.32 -23.07 0.64
N VAL A 205 1.60 -22.16 1.29
CA VAL A 205 0.66 -21.23 0.66
C VAL A 205 1.38 -20.32 -0.34
N ALA A 206 2.54 -19.78 0.02
CA ALA A 206 3.34 -18.93 -0.86
C ALA A 206 3.78 -19.68 -2.13
N LEU A 207 4.23 -20.93 -1.99
CA LEU A 207 4.69 -21.75 -3.12
C LEU A 207 3.53 -22.22 -3.99
N VAL A 208 2.54 -22.88 -3.40
CA VAL A 208 1.39 -23.46 -4.10
C VAL A 208 0.54 -22.35 -4.71
N GLY A 209 0.26 -21.28 -3.97
CA GLY A 209 -0.47 -20.14 -4.46
C GLY A 209 0.22 -19.45 -5.64
N ALA A 210 1.54 -19.27 -5.60
CA ALA A 210 2.28 -18.71 -6.73
C ALA A 210 2.26 -19.64 -7.96
N LEU A 211 2.35 -20.96 -7.76
CA LEU A 211 2.27 -21.95 -8.83
C LEU A 211 0.88 -21.97 -9.47
N LEU A 212 -0.17 -22.03 -8.65
CA LEU A 212 -1.57 -21.96 -9.09
C LEU A 212 -1.85 -20.64 -9.82
N GLY A 213 -1.35 -19.52 -9.30
CA GLY A 213 -1.49 -18.22 -9.96
C GLY A 213 -0.85 -18.18 -11.34
N ARG A 214 0.30 -18.83 -11.53
CA ARG A 214 0.94 -18.99 -12.85
C ARG A 214 0.12 -19.89 -13.77
N LEU A 215 -0.37 -21.03 -13.25
CA LEU A 215 -1.16 -21.99 -14.02
C LEU A 215 -2.48 -21.36 -14.51
N CYS A 216 -3.14 -20.59 -13.66
CA CYS A 216 -4.36 -19.85 -13.97
C CYS A 216 -4.12 -18.57 -14.78
N ARG A 217 -2.87 -18.26 -15.15
CA ARG A 217 -2.47 -17.07 -15.94
C ARG A 217 -2.98 -15.75 -15.33
N LEU A 218 -2.92 -15.64 -14.01
CA LEU A 218 -3.32 -14.41 -13.32
C LEU A 218 -2.36 -13.25 -13.69
N PRO A 219 -2.85 -11.99 -13.77
CA PRO A 219 -2.03 -10.82 -14.13
C PRO A 219 -0.78 -10.65 -13.27
N SER A 220 -0.89 -10.95 -11.97
CA SER A 220 0.23 -10.98 -11.02
C SER A 220 0.22 -12.34 -10.32
N PRO A 221 0.85 -13.36 -10.91
CA PRO A 221 0.66 -14.74 -10.47
C PRO A 221 1.18 -15.00 -9.06
N PHE A 222 2.26 -14.33 -8.65
CA PHE A 222 2.80 -14.49 -7.30
C PHE A 222 1.96 -13.80 -6.25
N PHE A 223 1.52 -12.56 -6.47
CA PHE A 223 0.70 -11.83 -5.50
C PHE A 223 -0.75 -12.34 -5.48
N LEU A 224 -1.45 -12.33 -6.63
CA LEU A 224 -2.86 -12.74 -6.68
C LEU A 224 -3.03 -14.23 -6.40
N GLY A 225 -2.10 -15.07 -6.89
CA GLY A 225 -2.17 -16.50 -6.67
C GLY A 225 -2.06 -16.86 -5.18
N THR A 226 -1.09 -16.27 -4.48
CA THR A 226 -0.92 -16.50 -3.03
C THR A 226 -1.98 -15.83 -2.19
N PHE A 227 -2.45 -14.64 -2.59
CA PHE A 227 -3.57 -13.98 -1.94
C PHE A 227 -4.86 -14.83 -2.02
N ILE A 228 -5.26 -15.26 -3.23
CA ILE A 228 -6.50 -16.04 -3.42
C ILE A 228 -6.39 -17.38 -2.71
N PHE A 229 -5.29 -18.12 -2.95
CA PHE A 229 -5.08 -19.43 -2.34
C PHE A 229 -4.97 -19.32 -0.82
N GLY A 230 -4.20 -18.35 -0.33
CA GLY A 230 -4.05 -18.09 1.10
C GLY A 230 -5.34 -17.69 1.78
N THR A 231 -6.19 -16.91 1.11
CA THR A 231 -7.52 -16.53 1.66
C THR A 231 -8.42 -17.75 1.77
N ILE A 232 -8.44 -18.62 0.75
CA ILE A 232 -9.20 -19.88 0.78
C ILE A 232 -8.70 -20.80 1.90
N VAL A 233 -7.37 -20.91 2.05
CA VAL A 233 -6.75 -21.76 3.08
C VAL A 233 -7.02 -21.20 4.48
N HIS A 234 -6.85 -19.91 4.67
CA HIS A 234 -7.03 -19.23 5.95
C HIS A 234 -8.49 -19.23 6.41
N LEU A 235 -9.42 -18.78 5.57
CA LEU A 235 -10.85 -18.71 5.92
C LEU A 235 -11.56 -20.06 5.85
N GLY A 236 -11.15 -20.93 4.91
CA GLY A 236 -11.81 -22.21 4.67
C GLY A 236 -11.35 -23.33 5.59
N PHE A 237 -10.07 -23.34 5.97
CA PHE A 237 -9.47 -24.41 6.78
C PHE A 237 -8.94 -23.92 8.13
N GLY A 238 -9.06 -22.62 8.45
CA GLY A 238 -8.58 -22.06 9.72
C GLY A 238 -7.07 -22.15 9.88
N VAL A 239 -6.32 -22.25 8.79
CA VAL A 239 -4.87 -22.39 8.85
C VAL A 239 -4.24 -21.02 9.16
N GLU A 240 -3.53 -20.96 10.26
CA GLU A 240 -2.78 -19.77 10.67
C GLU A 240 -1.48 -19.66 9.86
N MET A 241 -1.20 -18.44 9.39
CA MET A 241 0.01 -18.12 8.64
C MET A 241 0.87 -17.20 9.50
N GLN A 242 2.03 -17.70 9.94
CA GLN A 242 2.97 -16.86 10.67
C GLN A 242 3.81 -16.06 9.66
N LEU A 243 3.76 -14.73 9.76
CA LEU A 243 4.57 -13.80 8.96
C LEU A 243 5.58 -13.08 9.85
N PRO A 244 6.81 -13.62 10.02
CA PRO A 244 7.82 -12.98 10.85
C PRO A 244 8.16 -11.57 10.33
N GLN A 245 8.34 -10.62 11.26
CA GLN A 245 8.58 -9.22 10.93
C GLN A 245 9.85 -9.02 10.09
N TRP A 246 10.93 -9.76 10.37
CA TRP A 246 12.14 -9.73 9.55
C TRP A 246 11.90 -10.16 8.10
N LEU A 247 11.01 -11.12 7.85
CA LEU A 247 10.68 -11.60 6.51
C LEU A 247 9.83 -10.57 5.75
N LEU A 248 8.91 -9.90 6.44
CA LEU A 248 8.14 -8.78 5.90
C LEU A 248 9.06 -7.61 5.55
N ALA A 249 9.99 -7.26 6.43
CA ALA A 249 10.99 -6.21 6.17
C ALA A 249 11.83 -6.49 4.92
N VAL A 250 12.33 -7.72 4.78
CA VAL A 250 13.08 -8.14 3.58
C VAL A 250 12.20 -8.08 2.33
N SER A 251 10.95 -8.56 2.43
CA SER A 251 10.01 -8.55 1.30
C SER A 251 9.67 -7.14 0.85
N TYR A 252 9.38 -6.23 1.79
CA TYR A 252 9.13 -4.82 1.52
C TYR A 252 10.36 -4.09 1.00
N ALA A 253 11.57 -4.42 1.49
CA ALA A 253 12.81 -3.88 0.95
C ALA A 253 13.04 -4.32 -0.50
N LEU A 254 12.83 -5.60 -0.83
CA LEU A 254 12.93 -6.11 -2.20
C LEU A 254 11.92 -5.44 -3.15
N ILE A 255 10.69 -5.23 -2.69
CA ILE A 255 9.66 -4.51 -3.45
C ILE A 255 10.04 -3.04 -3.62
N GLY A 256 10.46 -2.37 -2.55
CA GLY A 256 10.90 -0.98 -2.56
C GLY A 256 12.09 -0.76 -3.50
N TRP A 257 13.10 -1.64 -3.45
CA TRP A 257 14.23 -1.61 -4.38
C TRP A 257 13.80 -1.83 -5.83
N SER A 258 12.93 -2.81 -6.09
CA SER A 258 12.43 -3.10 -7.43
C SER A 258 11.69 -1.89 -8.02
N ILE A 259 10.85 -1.22 -7.23
CA ILE A 259 10.12 -0.02 -7.67
C ILE A 259 11.10 1.16 -7.84
N GLY A 260 11.91 1.43 -6.83
CA GLY A 260 12.77 2.62 -6.77
C GLY A 260 13.90 2.61 -7.80
N LEU A 261 14.56 1.47 -8.04
CA LEU A 261 15.66 1.35 -9.02
C LEU A 261 15.18 1.56 -10.46
N ASN A 262 13.88 1.48 -10.70
CA ASN A 262 13.25 1.73 -11.99
C ASN A 262 12.87 3.21 -12.20
N PHE A 263 13.05 4.09 -11.20
CA PHE A 263 12.89 5.53 -11.37
C PHE A 263 14.05 6.13 -12.17
N THR A 264 13.70 6.94 -13.15
CA THR A 264 14.64 7.76 -13.92
C THR A 264 14.44 9.24 -13.56
N ARG A 265 15.42 10.10 -13.86
CA ARG A 265 15.32 11.54 -13.60
C ARG A 265 14.06 12.18 -14.23
N PRO A 266 13.68 11.86 -15.48
CA PRO A 266 12.42 12.36 -16.06
C PRO A 266 11.18 11.93 -15.28
N ILE A 267 11.10 10.66 -14.86
CA ILE A 267 9.96 10.13 -14.09
C ILE A 267 9.89 10.81 -12.72
N LEU A 268 11.03 10.98 -12.04
CA LEU A 268 11.08 11.69 -10.76
C LEU A 268 10.62 13.14 -10.90
N ARG A 269 11.09 13.85 -11.93
CA ARG A 269 10.66 15.23 -12.21
C ARG A 269 9.16 15.31 -12.51
N HIS A 270 8.61 14.32 -13.18
CA HIS A 270 7.18 14.24 -13.44
C HIS A 270 6.40 14.01 -12.14
N ALA A 271 6.85 13.07 -11.30
CA ALA A 271 6.26 12.80 -9.98
C ALA A 271 6.27 14.03 -9.07
N THR A 272 7.40 14.75 -8.98
CA THR A 272 7.50 15.96 -8.14
C THR A 272 6.69 17.13 -8.67
N ARG A 273 6.51 17.26 -10.00
CA ARG A 273 5.60 18.25 -10.59
C ARG A 273 4.13 17.94 -10.36
N ALA A 274 3.76 16.66 -10.28
CA ALA A 274 2.42 16.20 -9.97
C ALA A 274 2.10 16.21 -8.45
N LEU A 275 3.12 16.37 -7.61
CA LEU A 275 3.00 16.35 -6.14
C LEU A 275 1.90 17.26 -5.60
N PRO A 276 1.80 18.57 -5.95
CA PRO A 276 0.78 19.43 -5.36
C PRO A 276 -0.65 18.99 -5.73
N GLN A 277 -0.87 18.50 -6.95
CA GLN A 277 -2.18 17.99 -7.37
C GLN A 277 -2.52 16.66 -6.69
N ILE A 278 -1.52 15.79 -6.50
CA ILE A 278 -1.71 14.53 -5.75
C ILE A 278 -2.06 14.86 -4.30
N ILE A 279 -1.34 15.78 -3.64
CA ILE A 279 -1.65 16.22 -2.27
C ILE A 279 -3.07 16.80 -2.21
N ALA A 280 -3.44 17.69 -3.14
CA ALA A 280 -4.79 18.24 -3.20
C ALA A 280 -5.86 17.15 -3.33
N SER A 281 -5.62 16.13 -4.16
CA SER A 281 -6.53 14.99 -4.30
C SER A 281 -6.64 14.15 -3.02
N ILE A 282 -5.53 13.95 -2.31
CA ILE A 282 -5.50 13.22 -1.04
C ILE A 282 -6.28 14.00 0.02
N VAL A 283 -6.06 15.30 0.14
CA VAL A 283 -6.77 16.18 1.08
C VAL A 283 -8.27 16.19 0.76
N ALA A 284 -8.64 16.28 -0.52
CA ALA A 284 -10.05 16.19 -0.93
C ALA A 284 -10.69 14.86 -0.55
N LEU A 285 -9.97 13.74 -0.74
CA LEU A 285 -10.45 12.41 -0.35
C LEU A 285 -10.58 12.26 1.17
N ILE A 286 -9.62 12.78 1.94
CA ILE A 286 -9.68 12.80 3.41
C ILE A 286 -10.88 13.62 3.89
N ALA A 287 -11.10 14.81 3.31
CA ALA A 287 -12.24 15.66 3.64
C ALA A 287 -13.58 14.98 3.31
N PHE A 288 -13.66 14.31 2.15
CA PHE A 288 -14.83 13.52 1.77
C PHE A 288 -15.10 12.38 2.78
N CYS A 289 -14.07 11.62 3.14
CA CYS A 289 -14.18 10.55 4.14
C CYS A 289 -14.60 11.08 5.52
N GLY A 290 -14.08 12.24 5.94
CA GLY A 290 -14.50 12.93 7.16
C GLY A 290 -15.96 13.39 7.12
N GLY A 291 -16.41 13.91 5.98
CA GLY A 291 -17.82 14.27 5.78
C GLY A 291 -18.75 13.06 5.87
N MET A 292 -18.39 11.94 5.25
CA MET A 292 -19.15 10.69 5.41
C MET A 292 -19.13 10.19 6.85
N ALA A 293 -17.98 10.23 7.52
CA ALA A 293 -17.88 9.83 8.93
C ALA A 293 -18.83 10.63 9.82
N PHE A 294 -18.93 11.94 9.59
CA PHE A 294 -19.88 12.80 10.29
C PHE A 294 -21.34 12.37 10.06
N VAL A 295 -21.72 12.08 8.82
CA VAL A 295 -23.06 11.58 8.49
C VAL A 295 -23.34 10.25 9.18
N ILE A 296 -22.40 9.30 9.10
CA ILE A 296 -22.52 7.96 9.70
C ILE A 296 -22.65 8.07 11.23
N SER A 297 -21.84 8.91 11.87
CA SER A 297 -21.90 9.15 13.32
C SER A 297 -23.27 9.71 13.74
N ARG A 298 -23.85 10.63 12.97
CA ARG A 298 -25.17 11.20 13.27
C ARG A 298 -26.33 10.23 13.03
N VAL A 299 -26.25 9.39 12.00
CA VAL A 299 -27.31 8.45 11.64
C VAL A 299 -27.35 7.24 12.58
N LEU A 300 -26.18 6.73 12.97
CA LEU A 300 -26.07 5.51 13.77
C LEU A 300 -25.81 5.77 15.26
N GLY A 301 -25.57 7.02 15.64
CA GLY A 301 -25.19 7.38 17.01
C GLY A 301 -23.84 6.79 17.44
N ILE A 302 -22.99 6.37 16.49
CA ILE A 302 -21.65 5.86 16.80
C ILE A 302 -20.66 7.00 17.05
N ASP A 303 -19.64 6.69 17.83
CA ASP A 303 -18.58 7.63 18.16
C ASP A 303 -17.91 8.22 16.90
N PRO A 304 -17.70 9.55 16.82
CA PRO A 304 -17.14 10.20 15.64
C PRO A 304 -15.73 9.72 15.25
N LEU A 305 -14.89 9.34 16.22
CA LEU A 305 -13.58 8.79 15.95
C LEU A 305 -13.72 7.38 15.34
N THR A 306 -14.63 6.55 15.85
CA THR A 306 -14.98 5.25 15.24
C THR A 306 -15.41 5.41 13.79
N ALA A 307 -16.33 6.34 13.52
CA ALA A 307 -16.82 6.58 12.16
C ALA A 307 -15.69 7.06 11.23
N TYR A 308 -14.82 7.94 11.70
CA TYR A 308 -13.69 8.46 10.92
C TYR A 308 -12.65 7.38 10.61
N LEU A 309 -12.25 6.60 11.62
CA LEU A 309 -11.29 5.52 11.46
C LEU A 309 -11.86 4.43 10.53
N ALA A 310 -13.17 4.15 10.59
CA ALA A 310 -13.82 3.21 9.68
C ALA A 310 -13.78 3.71 8.21
N THR A 311 -14.11 4.98 7.94
CA THR A 311 -14.18 5.50 6.56
C THR A 311 -12.83 5.95 5.98
N SER A 312 -11.78 6.05 6.80
CA SER A 312 -10.46 6.56 6.42
C SER A 312 -9.86 5.85 5.20
N PRO A 313 -9.49 6.53 4.10
CA PRO A 313 -9.21 5.95 2.78
C PRO A 313 -7.91 5.14 2.66
N GLY A 314 -7.15 4.97 3.74
CA GLY A 314 -5.90 4.21 3.75
C GLY A 314 -5.28 4.10 5.14
N GLY A 315 -4.10 3.48 5.21
CA GLY A 315 -3.35 3.33 6.46
C GLY A 315 -3.99 2.32 7.43
N MET A 316 -4.49 1.19 6.91
CA MET A 316 -5.19 0.17 7.71
C MET A 316 -4.40 -0.20 8.97
N ASP A 317 -3.10 -0.44 8.85
CA ASP A 317 -2.21 -0.76 9.97
C ASP A 317 -2.18 0.37 11.03
N SER A 318 -1.99 1.61 10.59
CA SER A 318 -1.98 2.79 11.47
C SER A 318 -3.34 3.00 12.15
N VAL A 319 -4.43 2.83 11.39
CA VAL A 319 -5.78 3.04 11.91
C VAL A 319 -6.15 1.95 12.91
N ALA A 320 -5.73 0.70 12.67
CA ALA A 320 -5.93 -0.40 13.63
C ALA A 320 -5.21 -0.11 14.96
N ILE A 321 -3.98 0.39 14.91
CA ILE A 321 -3.23 0.78 16.12
C ILE A 321 -3.94 1.92 16.86
N ILE A 322 -4.37 2.96 16.15
CA ILE A 322 -5.10 4.10 16.74
C ILE A 322 -6.43 3.64 17.35
N ALA A 323 -7.18 2.77 16.67
CA ALA A 323 -8.43 2.24 17.16
C ALA A 323 -8.23 1.39 18.42
N ALA A 324 -7.19 0.56 18.46
CA ALA A 324 -6.84 -0.26 19.61
C ALA A 324 -6.40 0.56 20.83
N ALA A 325 -5.82 1.74 20.60
CA ALA A 325 -5.40 2.66 21.65
C ALA A 325 -6.56 3.48 22.26
N ALA A 326 -7.71 3.55 21.60
CA ALA A 326 -8.81 4.43 21.97
C ALA A 326 -9.89 3.70 22.77
N GLN A 327 -10.28 4.22 23.94
CA GLN A 327 -11.20 3.56 24.86
C GLN A 327 -12.65 3.47 24.35
N ASN A 328 -13.11 4.44 23.56
CA ASN A 328 -14.49 4.53 23.08
C ASN A 328 -14.65 4.15 21.60
N VAL A 329 -13.65 3.48 21.02
CA VAL A 329 -13.68 3.10 19.60
C VAL A 329 -14.11 1.65 19.43
N ASP A 330 -15.11 1.44 18.56
CA ASP A 330 -15.49 0.09 18.14
C ASP A 330 -14.49 -0.44 17.10
N ILE A 331 -13.45 -1.12 17.59
CA ILE A 331 -12.41 -1.73 16.75
C ILE A 331 -13.02 -2.71 15.75
N SER A 332 -14.03 -3.48 16.16
CA SER A 332 -14.67 -4.49 15.31
C SER A 332 -15.37 -3.83 14.11
N PHE A 333 -16.10 -2.74 14.36
CA PHE A 333 -16.73 -1.96 13.30
C PHE A 333 -15.70 -1.34 12.34
N VAL A 334 -14.63 -0.74 12.87
CA VAL A 334 -13.56 -0.14 12.07
C VAL A 334 -12.89 -1.19 11.17
N MET A 335 -12.49 -2.32 11.74
CA MET A 335 -11.81 -3.39 11.01
C MET A 335 -12.74 -4.06 9.99
N ALA A 336 -14.03 -4.22 10.31
CA ALA A 336 -15.01 -4.76 9.38
C ALA A 336 -15.18 -3.89 8.14
N LEU A 337 -15.40 -2.57 8.31
CA LEU A 337 -15.58 -1.66 7.18
C LEU A 337 -14.32 -1.55 6.32
N GLN A 338 -13.14 -1.45 6.95
CA GLN A 338 -11.87 -1.37 6.23
C GLN A 338 -11.53 -2.63 5.46
N SER A 339 -11.82 -3.80 6.03
CA SER A 339 -11.58 -5.09 5.37
C SER A 339 -12.59 -5.34 4.25
N ALA A 340 -13.87 -5.02 4.47
CA ALA A 340 -14.89 -5.06 3.43
C ALA A 340 -14.51 -4.16 2.25
N ARG A 341 -14.08 -2.93 2.51
CA ARG A 341 -13.56 -2.02 1.48
C ARG A 341 -12.38 -2.64 0.75
N PHE A 342 -11.42 -3.17 1.49
CA PHE A 342 -10.23 -3.77 0.92
C PHE A 342 -10.59 -4.92 -0.04
N LEU A 343 -11.46 -5.83 0.40
CA LEU A 343 -11.97 -6.94 -0.41
C LEU A 343 -12.71 -6.46 -1.66
N VAL A 344 -13.65 -5.52 -1.52
CA VAL A 344 -14.42 -4.98 -2.65
C VAL A 344 -13.50 -4.30 -3.65
N VAL A 345 -12.56 -3.46 -3.22
CA VAL A 345 -11.63 -2.80 -4.14
C VAL A 345 -10.69 -3.79 -4.80
N LEU A 346 -10.27 -4.84 -4.11
CA LEU A 346 -9.42 -5.84 -4.73
C LEU A 346 -10.14 -6.64 -5.82
N LEU A 347 -11.41 -7.00 -5.59
CA LEU A 347 -12.24 -7.72 -6.56
C LEU A 347 -12.68 -6.82 -7.73
N VAL A 348 -13.06 -5.58 -7.44
CA VAL A 348 -13.68 -4.66 -8.41
C VAL A 348 -12.65 -3.71 -9.05
N GLY A 349 -11.51 -3.48 -8.41
CA GLY A 349 -10.44 -2.57 -8.82
C GLY A 349 -9.95 -2.79 -10.25
N PRO A 350 -9.65 -4.03 -10.69
CA PRO A 350 -9.30 -4.29 -12.09
C PRO A 350 -10.39 -3.90 -13.10
N SER A 351 -11.66 -4.03 -12.73
CA SER A 351 -12.80 -3.67 -13.58
C SER A 351 -13.00 -2.16 -13.63
N VAL A 352 -12.88 -1.47 -12.49
CA VAL A 352 -12.92 0.00 -12.40
C VAL A 352 -11.77 0.63 -13.16
N ALA A 353 -10.54 0.14 -12.98
CA ALA A 353 -9.37 0.62 -13.71
C ALA A 353 -9.55 0.47 -15.23
N ARG A 354 -10.12 -0.65 -15.69
CA ARG A 354 -10.43 -0.86 -17.12
C ARG A 354 -11.54 0.06 -17.63
N LEU A 355 -12.60 0.27 -16.84
CA LEU A 355 -13.72 1.14 -17.22
C LEU A 355 -13.25 2.59 -17.41
N VAL A 356 -12.48 3.10 -16.44
CA VAL A 356 -11.97 4.48 -16.49
C VAL A 356 -10.91 4.64 -17.58
N ALA A 357 -10.05 3.65 -17.80
CA ALA A 357 -9.10 3.68 -18.91
C ALA A 357 -9.77 3.72 -20.29
N ARG A 358 -10.97 3.16 -20.44
CA ARG A 358 -11.77 3.25 -21.67
C ARG A 358 -12.39 4.63 -21.85
N SER A 359 -12.89 5.27 -20.80
CA SER A 359 -13.53 6.58 -20.89
C SER A 359 -12.58 7.75 -21.15
N ILE A 360 -11.28 7.55 -20.94
CA ILE A 360 -10.24 8.57 -21.21
C ILE A 360 -9.66 8.44 -22.64
N LYS A 361 -10.00 7.37 -23.35
CA LYS A 361 -9.48 7.07 -24.69
C LYS A 361 -10.18 7.82 -25.84
N GLU A 362 -10.92 8.88 -25.53
CA GLU A 362 -11.54 9.79 -26.50
C GLU A 362 -10.67 11.00 -26.82
#